data_AF-A0A7V0XR86-F1
#
_entry.id   AF-A0A7V0XR86-F1
#
_cell.length_a   1.000
_cell.length_b   1.000
_cell.length_c   1.000
_cell.angle_alpha   90.00
_cell.angle_beta   90.00
_cell.angle_gamma   90.00
#
_symmetry.space_group_name_H-M   'P 1'
#
loop_
_entity.id
_entity.type
_entity.pdbx_description
1 polymer ?
#
loop_
_entity_poly.entity_id
_entity_poly.type
_entity_poly.pdbx_seq_one_letter_code
_entity_poly.pdbx_strand_id
1 'polypeptide(L)'
;MHDIGELILFTYEPKIYIEVLDELQHEKDMARNTLEESLMGFSHADLGAVLARKWNLPRMIKNGIFFHHNTTECDTEEDALMVAAVHVADSLCLFSGVGGTDMLPEGKKIHEVVIPDALGKIGLDEEKLEKYLDEMEDIKIEAEMFIE
;
A
#
# COMPACT_ATOMS: atom_id res chain seq x y z
N MET A 1 -1.37 8.89 0.87
CA MET A 1 -0.16 9.50 1.50
C MET A 1 0.88 8.45 1.83
N HIS A 2 0.47 7.21 2.14
CA HIS A 2 1.38 6.09 2.39
C HIS A 2 2.42 5.91 1.26
N ASP A 3 1.98 6.06 0.01
CA ASP A 3 2.87 5.99 -1.17
C ASP A 3 3.61 7.28 -1.56
N ILE A 4 3.70 8.29 -0.68
CA ILE A 4 4.36 9.56 -1.04
C ILE A 4 5.84 9.39 -1.45
N GLY A 5 6.47 8.27 -1.07
CA GLY A 5 7.81 7.90 -1.51
C GLY A 5 7.92 7.64 -3.01
N GLU A 6 6.85 7.16 -3.67
CA GLU A 6 6.84 6.92 -5.12
C GLU A 6 7.12 8.21 -5.89
N LEU A 7 6.50 9.32 -5.47
CA LEU A 7 6.70 10.61 -6.11
C LEU A 7 8.17 11.03 -6.09
N ILE A 8 8.87 10.70 -5.00
CA ILE A 8 10.30 10.99 -4.88
C ILE A 8 11.10 10.09 -5.82
N LEU A 9 10.78 8.79 -5.89
CA LEU A 9 11.43 7.85 -6.80
C LEU A 9 11.25 8.26 -8.26
N PHE A 10 10.01 8.58 -8.68
CA PHE A 10 9.73 9.09 -10.02
C PHE A 10 10.42 10.43 -10.33
N THR A 11 10.70 11.26 -9.31
CA THR A 11 11.34 12.56 -9.51
C THR A 11 12.87 12.45 -9.60
N TYR A 12 13.49 11.64 -8.75
CA TYR A 12 14.93 11.64 -8.56
C TYR A 12 15.65 10.42 -9.15
N GLU A 13 15.01 9.26 -9.18
CA GLU A 13 15.57 8.02 -9.74
C GLU A 13 14.62 7.34 -10.75
N PRO A 14 14.04 8.09 -11.73
CA PRO A 14 12.99 7.56 -12.60
C PRO A 14 13.44 6.36 -13.42
N LYS A 15 14.72 6.27 -13.81
CA LYS A 15 15.22 5.15 -14.62
C LYS A 15 15.17 3.83 -13.85
N ILE A 16 15.70 3.83 -12.62
CA ILE A 16 15.70 2.65 -11.76
C ILE A 16 14.27 2.31 -11.35
N TYR A 17 13.44 3.33 -11.08
CA TYR A 17 12.07 3.06 -10.70
C TYR A 17 11.23 2.48 -11.84
N ILE A 18 11.43 2.94 -13.08
CA ILE A 18 10.81 2.30 -14.25
C ILE A 18 11.28 0.84 -14.40
N GLU A 19 12.56 0.55 -14.16
CA GLU A 19 13.09 -0.82 -14.18
C GLU A 19 12.42 -1.72 -13.13
N VAL A 20 12.22 -1.22 -11.90
CA VAL A 20 11.43 -1.92 -10.85
C VAL A 20 10.02 -2.26 -11.36
N LEU A 21 9.33 -1.28 -11.97
CA LEU A 21 7.96 -1.47 -12.46
C LEU A 21 7.87 -2.43 -13.66
N ASP A 22 8.88 -2.43 -14.52
CA ASP A 22 8.98 -3.37 -15.62
C ASP A 22 9.27 -4.80 -15.10
N GLU A 23 10.17 -4.95 -14.13
CA GLU A 23 10.47 -6.25 -13.52
C GLU A 23 9.27 -6.83 -12.76
N LEU A 24 8.46 -6.01 -12.10
CA LEU A 24 7.21 -6.45 -11.45
C LEU A 24 6.20 -7.08 -12.41
N GLN A 25 6.20 -6.70 -13.69
CA GLN A 25 5.35 -7.33 -14.71
C GLN A 25 5.78 -8.78 -14.99
N HIS A 26 7.04 -9.10 -14.74
CA HIS A 26 7.62 -10.43 -14.93
C HIS A 26 7.56 -11.30 -13.66
N GLU A 27 7.64 -10.68 -12.48
CA GLU A 27 7.64 -11.33 -11.16
C GLU A 27 6.33 -11.07 -10.40
N LYS A 28 5.21 -11.57 -10.92
CA LYS A 28 3.85 -11.25 -10.43
C LYS A 28 3.56 -11.63 -8.97
N ASP A 29 4.36 -12.51 -8.38
CA ASP A 29 4.22 -12.94 -6.99
C ASP A 29 5.17 -12.19 -6.04
N MET A 30 6.01 -11.29 -6.56
CA MET A 30 6.95 -10.51 -5.76
C MET A 30 6.32 -9.19 -5.32
N ALA A 31 6.42 -8.88 -4.03
CA ALA A 31 6.01 -7.58 -3.51
C ALA A 31 6.96 -6.48 -3.98
N ARG A 32 6.42 -5.36 -4.45
CA ARG A 32 7.18 -4.21 -4.96
C ARG A 32 8.23 -3.70 -3.99
N ASN A 33 7.87 -3.52 -2.72
CA ASN A 33 8.82 -3.04 -1.70
C ASN A 33 10.04 -3.96 -1.56
N THR A 34 9.85 -5.28 -1.72
CA THR A 34 10.96 -6.25 -1.70
C THR A 34 11.87 -6.09 -2.91
N LEU A 35 11.29 -5.87 -4.09
CA LEU A 35 12.07 -5.65 -5.31
C LEU A 35 12.85 -4.32 -5.24
N GLU A 36 12.19 -3.25 -4.81
CA GLU A 36 12.81 -1.94 -4.58
C GLU A 36 14.01 -2.04 -3.63
N GLU A 37 13.84 -2.73 -2.50
CA GLU A 37 14.93 -2.98 -1.54
C GLU A 37 16.08 -3.77 -2.18
N SER A 38 15.79 -4.75 -3.05
CA SER A 38 16.83 -5.54 -3.70
C SER A 38 17.68 -4.74 -4.71
N LEU A 39 17.06 -3.78 -5.41
CA LEU A 39 17.70 -2.98 -6.46
C LEU A 39 18.33 -1.68 -5.94
N MET A 40 17.70 -1.05 -4.95
CA MET A 40 18.08 0.28 -4.44
C MET A 40 18.59 0.26 -2.99
N GLY A 41 18.33 -0.82 -2.24
CA GLY A 41 18.65 -0.91 -0.81
C GLY A 41 17.63 -0.23 0.12
N PHE A 42 16.51 0.25 -0.42
CA PHE A 42 15.38 0.84 0.32
C PHE A 42 14.11 0.80 -0.53
N SER A 43 12.95 0.86 0.13
CA SER A 43 11.63 0.90 -0.49
C SER A 43 11.05 2.33 -0.62
N HIS A 44 9.95 2.47 -1.37
CA HIS A 44 9.16 3.70 -1.37
C HIS A 44 8.63 4.04 0.03
N ALA A 45 8.27 3.04 0.84
CA ALA A 45 7.81 3.24 2.22
C ALA A 45 8.91 3.85 3.10
N ASP A 46 10.15 3.37 2.97
CA ASP A 46 11.31 3.95 3.66
C ASP A 46 11.50 5.43 3.33
N LEU A 47 11.46 5.73 2.03
CA LEU A 47 11.69 7.08 1.52
C LEU A 47 10.55 8.04 1.91
N GLY A 48 9.31 7.57 1.83
CA GLY A 48 8.13 8.29 2.33
C GLY A 48 8.23 8.59 3.82
N ALA A 49 8.70 7.64 4.63
CA ALA A 49 8.90 7.83 6.06
C ALA A 49 10.02 8.84 6.36
N VAL A 50 11.11 8.84 5.59
CA VAL A 50 12.16 9.88 5.66
C VAL A 50 11.56 11.26 5.39
N LEU A 51 10.75 11.40 4.34
CA LEU A 51 10.10 12.67 4.01
C LEU A 51 9.16 13.13 5.12
N ALA A 52 8.30 12.23 5.62
CA ALA A 52 7.37 12.52 6.71
C ALA A 52 8.10 12.93 8.00
N ARG A 53 9.27 12.35 8.29
CA ARG A 53 10.17 12.81 9.38
C ARG A 53 10.67 14.23 9.13
N LYS A 54 11.14 14.55 7.93
CA LYS A 54 11.65 15.89 7.57
C LYS A 54 10.56 16.97 7.67
N TRP A 55 9.32 16.62 7.35
CA TRP A 55 8.16 17.51 7.49
C TRP A 55 7.62 17.60 8.92
N ASN A 56 8.25 16.90 9.87
CA ASN A 56 7.83 16.86 11.26
C ASN A 56 6.36 16.38 11.44
N LEU A 57 5.93 15.43 10.61
CA LEU A 57 4.59 14.87 10.70
C LEU A 57 4.41 14.06 12.00
N PRO A 58 3.15 13.92 12.48
CA PRO A 58 2.82 13.08 13.63
C PRO A 58 3.33 11.64 13.50
N ARG A 59 3.64 11.00 14.64
CA ARG A 59 4.14 9.62 14.72
C ARG A 59 3.24 8.64 13.96
N MET A 60 1.93 8.72 14.17
CA MET A 60 0.95 7.86 13.53
C MET A 60 0.99 7.91 12.00
N ILE A 61 1.20 9.09 11.39
CA ILE A 61 1.34 9.22 9.93
C ILE A 61 2.66 8.61 9.46
N LYS A 62 3.77 8.89 10.16
CA LYS A 62 5.08 8.32 9.81
C LYS A 62 5.07 6.80 9.84
N ASN A 63 4.44 6.22 10.86
CA ASN A 63 4.33 4.77 11.03
C ASN A 63 3.36 4.16 10.03
N GLY A 64 2.23 4.82 9.74
CA GLY A 64 1.32 4.45 8.65
C GLY A 64 2.02 4.38 7.30
N ILE A 65 2.93 5.31 7.01
CA ILE A 65 3.76 5.28 5.79
C ILE A 65 4.81 4.16 5.87
N PHE A 66 5.51 3.99 6.99
CA PHE A 66 6.63 3.05 7.06
C PHE A 66 6.20 1.58 7.07
N PHE A 67 5.12 1.23 7.78
CA PHE A 67 4.75 -0.15 8.06
C PHE A 67 3.58 -0.69 7.20
N HIS A 68 3.05 0.05 6.22
CA HIS A 68 1.84 -0.40 5.49
C HIS A 68 2.00 -1.71 4.70
N HIS A 69 3.23 -2.06 4.29
CA HIS A 69 3.56 -3.37 3.71
C HIS A 69 3.89 -4.45 4.75
N ASN A 70 4.06 -4.08 6.02
CA ASN A 70 4.43 -5.00 7.10
C ASN A 70 3.70 -4.65 8.41
N THR A 71 2.41 -4.98 8.45
CA THR A 71 1.50 -4.60 9.54
C THR A 71 1.87 -5.22 10.90
N THR A 72 2.69 -6.29 10.89
CA THR A 72 3.05 -7.07 12.09
C THR A 72 4.24 -6.53 12.89
N GLU A 73 4.99 -5.56 12.35
CA GLU A 73 6.19 -5.01 12.99
C GLU A 73 5.94 -3.70 13.76
N CYS A 74 4.67 -3.34 13.98
CA CYS A 74 4.32 -2.12 14.69
C CYS A 74 4.70 -2.16 16.18
N ASP A 75 5.33 -1.09 16.68
CA ASP A 75 5.76 -0.99 18.09
C ASP A 75 4.60 -0.90 19.11
N THR A 76 3.44 -0.38 18.68
CA THR A 76 2.30 -0.13 19.58
C THR A 76 0.98 -0.55 18.93
N GLU A 77 -0.02 -0.89 19.74
CA GLU A 77 -1.35 -1.25 19.26
C GLU A 77 -2.05 -0.09 18.51
N GLU A 78 -1.79 1.16 18.90
CA GLU A 78 -2.34 2.33 18.21
C GLU A 78 -1.80 2.43 16.78
N ASP A 79 -0.50 2.22 16.59
CA ASP A 79 0.07 2.17 15.22
C ASP A 79 -0.45 0.97 14.45
N ALA A 80 -0.49 -0.20 15.10
CA ALA A 80 -0.93 -1.43 14.45
C ALA A 80 -2.36 -1.29 13.91
N LEU A 81 -3.24 -0.60 14.64
CA LEU A 81 -4.60 -0.30 14.18
C LEU A 81 -4.61 0.61 12.95
N MET A 82 -3.86 1.71 12.97
CA MET A 82 -3.78 2.64 11.84
C MET A 82 -3.14 1.96 10.62
N VAL A 83 -2.05 1.25 10.81
CA VAL A 83 -1.32 0.54 9.76
C VAL A 83 -2.18 -0.55 9.14
N ALA A 84 -2.92 -1.32 9.95
CA ALA A 84 -3.90 -2.28 9.46
C ALA A 84 -5.00 -1.61 8.62
N ALA A 85 -5.52 -0.46 9.07
CA ALA A 85 -6.53 0.27 8.30
C ALA A 85 -6.00 0.78 6.96
N VAL A 86 -4.75 1.30 6.91
CA VAL A 86 -4.11 1.69 5.64
C VAL A 86 -3.93 0.49 4.73
N HIS A 87 -3.37 -0.61 5.24
CA HIS A 87 -3.13 -1.82 4.47
C HIS A 87 -4.41 -2.41 3.85
N VAL A 88 -5.50 -2.48 4.63
CA VAL A 88 -6.79 -2.99 4.15
C VAL A 88 -7.40 -2.04 3.12
N ALA A 89 -7.35 -0.73 3.36
CA ALA A 89 -7.85 0.26 2.40
C ALA A 89 -7.08 0.24 1.08
N ASP A 90 -5.76 0.11 1.14
CA ASP A 90 -4.89 0.01 -0.03
C ASP A 90 -5.17 -1.27 -0.83
N SER A 91 -5.34 -2.40 -0.13
CA SER A 91 -5.73 -3.66 -0.75
C SER A 91 -7.10 -3.57 -1.45
N LEU A 92 -8.08 -2.89 -0.84
CA LEU A 92 -9.38 -2.66 -1.47
C LEU A 92 -9.23 -1.84 -2.76
N CYS A 93 -8.48 -0.73 -2.71
CA CYS A 93 -8.20 0.08 -3.90
C CYS A 93 -7.54 -0.76 -5.02
N LEU A 94 -6.51 -1.53 -4.67
CA LEU A 94 -5.78 -2.37 -5.61
C LEU A 94 -6.72 -3.41 -6.28
N PHE A 95 -7.53 -4.11 -5.48
CA PHE A 95 -8.48 -5.11 -5.99
C PHE A 95 -9.63 -4.51 -6.81
N SER A 96 -9.98 -3.24 -6.59
CA SER A 96 -10.94 -2.48 -7.41
C SER A 96 -10.33 -1.86 -8.67
N GLY A 97 -9.04 -2.10 -8.93
CA GLY A 97 -8.30 -1.52 -10.04
C GLY A 97 -8.22 0.01 -9.94
N VAL A 98 -8.08 0.53 -8.72
CA VAL A 98 -7.92 1.95 -8.40
C VAL A 98 -6.54 2.19 -7.82
N GLY A 99 -5.77 3.04 -8.48
CA GLY A 99 -4.43 3.41 -8.02
C GLY A 99 -3.44 2.24 -8.01
N GLY A 100 -2.27 2.50 -7.45
CA GLY A 100 -1.22 1.51 -7.23
C GLY A 100 -0.31 1.26 -8.44
N THR A 101 0.96 1.03 -8.14
CA THR A 101 1.93 0.39 -9.04
C THR A 101 2.20 -1.06 -8.63
N ASP A 102 1.59 -1.49 -7.52
CA ASP A 102 1.62 -2.88 -7.05
C ASP A 102 0.87 -3.80 -8.01
N MET A 103 1.36 -5.04 -8.10
CA MET A 103 0.75 -6.07 -8.92
C MET A 103 -0.20 -6.91 -8.09
N LEU A 104 -1.41 -7.12 -8.62
CA LEU A 104 -2.33 -8.12 -8.09
C LEU A 104 -1.81 -9.52 -8.41
N PRO A 105 -1.61 -10.39 -7.41
CA PRO A 105 -1.26 -11.78 -7.66
C PRO A 105 -2.41 -12.50 -8.39
N GLU A 106 -2.08 -13.20 -9.47
CA GLU A 106 -3.09 -13.79 -10.36
C GLU A 106 -3.94 -14.86 -9.66
N GLY A 107 -5.26 -14.75 -9.85
CA GLY A 107 -6.22 -15.73 -9.33
C GLY A 107 -6.42 -15.72 -7.82
N LYS A 108 -5.80 -14.77 -7.11
CA LYS A 108 -5.98 -14.55 -5.68
C LYS A 108 -7.21 -13.72 -5.39
N LYS A 109 -7.86 -14.02 -4.26
CA LYS A 109 -8.90 -13.17 -3.68
C LYS A 109 -8.30 -12.20 -2.68
N ILE A 110 -9.02 -11.11 -2.39
CA ILE A 110 -8.53 -10.04 -1.51
C ILE A 110 -8.13 -10.56 -0.12
N HIS A 111 -8.90 -11.47 0.47
CA HIS A 111 -8.58 -12.04 1.78
C HIS A 111 -7.33 -12.94 1.79
N GLU A 112 -6.86 -13.40 0.63
CA GLU A 112 -5.60 -14.16 0.53
C GLU A 112 -4.37 -13.24 0.48
N VAL A 113 -4.55 -11.96 0.17
CA VAL A 113 -3.49 -10.96 0.03
C VAL A 113 -3.41 -10.05 1.25
N VAL A 114 -4.56 -9.70 1.82
CA VAL A 114 -4.61 -8.95 3.07
C VAL A 114 -4.01 -9.78 4.21
N ILE A 115 -3.11 -9.18 4.97
CA ILE A 115 -2.49 -9.82 6.13
C ILE A 115 -3.59 -10.18 7.14
N PRO A 116 -3.77 -11.47 7.53
CA PRO A 116 -4.91 -11.90 8.33
C PRO A 116 -5.09 -11.17 9.66
N ASP A 117 -3.99 -10.80 10.31
CA ASP A 117 -3.99 -10.03 11.56
C ASP A 117 -4.58 -8.61 11.37
N ALA A 118 -4.41 -8.01 10.18
CA ALA A 118 -4.91 -6.67 9.89
C ALA A 118 -6.45 -6.60 9.97
N LEU A 119 -7.16 -7.57 9.38
CA LEU A 119 -8.63 -7.61 9.42
C LEU A 119 -9.15 -7.69 10.86
N GLY A 120 -8.56 -8.59 11.66
CA GLY A 120 -8.91 -8.76 13.06
C GLY A 120 -8.70 -7.48 13.87
N LYS A 121 -7.59 -6.77 13.65
CA LYS A 121 -7.27 -5.51 14.34
C LYS A 121 -8.30 -4.41 14.12
N ILE A 122 -8.85 -4.30 12.92
CA ILE A 122 -9.87 -3.28 12.58
C ILE A 122 -11.31 -3.79 12.70
N GLY A 123 -11.52 -5.02 13.20
CA GLY A 123 -12.85 -5.59 13.43
C GLY A 123 -13.60 -5.97 12.15
N LEU A 124 -12.87 -6.27 11.07
CA LEU A 124 -13.41 -6.78 9.82
C LEU A 124 -13.25 -8.30 9.73
N ASP A 125 -14.16 -8.90 8.98
CA ASP A 125 -14.15 -10.30 8.58
C ASP A 125 -14.17 -10.36 7.04
N GLU A 126 -13.98 -11.56 6.49
CA GLU A 126 -13.95 -11.77 5.03
C GLU A 126 -15.27 -11.33 4.36
N GLU A 127 -16.42 -11.56 5.01
CA GLU A 127 -17.73 -11.18 4.47
C GLU A 127 -17.86 -9.66 4.30
N LYS A 128 -17.45 -8.89 5.31
CA LYS A 128 -17.44 -7.43 5.23
C LYS A 128 -16.43 -6.91 4.22
N LEU A 129 -15.26 -7.56 4.12
CA LEU A 129 -14.22 -7.17 3.17
C LEU A 129 -14.71 -7.30 1.72
N GLU A 130 -15.32 -8.44 1.37
CA GLU A 130 -15.93 -8.67 0.05
C GLU A 130 -17.07 -7.68 -0.21
N LYS A 131 -17.91 -7.41 0.80
CA LYS A 131 -18.96 -6.40 0.68
C LYS A 131 -18.39 -5.00 0.38
N TYR A 132 -17.32 -4.59 1.05
CA TYR A 132 -16.70 -3.30 0.77
C TYR A 132 -16.07 -3.26 -0.61
N LEU A 133 -15.48 -4.38 -1.06
CA LEU A 133 -14.95 -4.50 -2.42
C LEU A 133 -16.05 -4.30 -3.48
N ASP A 134 -17.24 -4.87 -3.27
CA ASP A 134 -18.40 -4.66 -4.16
C ASP A 134 -18.86 -3.18 -4.18
N GLU A 135 -18.78 -2.49 -3.03
CA GLU A 135 -19.16 -1.07 -2.90
C GLU A 135 -18.12 -0.11 -3.54
N MET A 136 -16.91 -0.57 -3.84
CA MET A 136 -15.84 0.28 -4.41
C MET A 136 -16.12 0.74 -5.85
N GLU A 137 -16.92 0.01 -6.63
CA GLU A 137 -17.24 0.39 -8.02
C GLU A 137 -17.94 1.76 -8.07
N ASP A 138 -18.92 1.98 -7.17
CA ASP A 138 -19.65 3.25 -7.08
C ASP A 138 -18.72 4.39 -6.61
N ILE A 139 -17.87 4.11 -5.60
CA ILE A 139 -16.90 5.08 -5.07
C ILE A 139 -15.88 5.48 -6.14
N LYS A 140 -15.43 4.53 -6.96
CA LYS A 140 -14.49 4.77 -8.06
C LYS A 140 -15.07 5.75 -9.07
N ILE A 141 -16.32 5.55 -9.49
CA ILE A 141 -16.99 6.44 -10.45
C ILE A 141 -17.06 7.86 -9.89
N GLU A 142 -17.44 8.03 -8.61
CA GLU A 142 -17.49 9.33 -7.96
C GLU A 142 -16.11 10.01 -7.88
N ALA A 143 -15.07 9.24 -7.59
CA ALA A 143 -13.70 9.75 -7.51
C ALA A 143 -13.16 10.20 -8.89
N GLU A 144 -13.42 9.44 -9.95
CA GLU A 144 -13.03 9.78 -11.32
C GLU A 144 -13.72 11.08 -11.79
N MET A 145 -15.00 11.26 -11.45
CA MET A 145 -15.73 12.50 -11.76
C MET A 145 -15.16 13.76 -11.09
N PHE A 146 -14.40 13.62 -10.00
CA PHE A 146 -13.82 14.76 -9.28
C PHE A 146 -12.50 15.26 -9.91
N ILE A 147 -11.86 14.44 -10.76
CA ILE A 147 -10.56 14.72 -11.38
C ILE A 147 -10.73 15.38 -12.77
N GLU A 148 -11.94 15.33 -13.36
CA GLU A 148 -12.34 16.03 -14.59
C GLU A 148 -12.81 17.48 -14.34
#